data_AF-A0A3S4HJ97-F1
#
_entry.id   AF-A0A3S4HJ97-F1
#
_cell.length_a   1.000
_cell.length_b   1.000
_cell.length_c   1.000
_cell.angle_alpha   90.00
_cell.angle_beta   90.00
_cell.angle_gamma   90.00
#
_symmetry.space_group_name_H-M   'P 1'
#
loop_
_entity.id
_entity.type
_entity.pdbx_description
1 polymer ?
#
loop_
_entity_poly.entity_id
_entity_poly.type
_entity_poly.pdbx_seq_one_letter_code
_entity_poly.pdbx_strand_id
1 'polypeptide(L)' 'MLRIADKTFDSHLFTGTGKFASAQLMVDAIRASGSQLVTLQ' A
#
# COMPACT_ATOMS: atom_id res chain seq x y z
N MET A 1 0.34 -1.07 -15.13
CA MET A 1 -1.10 -0.93 -14.92
C MET A 1 -1.71 -2.28 -14.54
N LEU A 2 -2.24 -2.38 -13.34
CA LEU A 2 -2.93 -3.54 -12.78
C LEU A 2 -4.43 -3.22 -12.70
N ARG A 3 -5.30 -4.20 -12.98
CA ARG A 3 -6.75 -4.03 -12.88
C ARG A 3 -7.35 -5.05 -11.93
N ILE A 4 -8.11 -4.58 -10.94
CA ILE A 4 -8.89 -5.40 -10.02
C ILE A 4 -10.35 -4.97 -10.17
N ALA A 5 -11.18 -5.86 -10.71
CA ALA A 5 -12.56 -5.55 -11.09
C ALA A 5 -12.67 -4.28 -11.98
N ASP A 6 -13.34 -3.25 -11.49
CA ASP A 6 -13.58 -1.96 -12.13
C ASP A 6 -12.51 -0.89 -11.80
N LYS A 7 -11.53 -1.21 -10.94
CA LYS A 7 -10.47 -0.28 -10.54
C LYS A 7 -9.12 -0.61 -11.19
N THR A 8 -8.39 0.45 -11.50
CA THR A 8 -7.07 0.38 -12.12
C THR A 8 -6.04 1.01 -11.19
N PHE A 9 -4.88 0.37 -11.06
CA PHE A 9 -3.75 0.80 -10.27
C PHE A 9 -2.52 0.90 -11.18
N ASP A 10 -1.73 1.94 -11.01
CA ASP A 10 -0.44 2.09 -11.68
C ASP A 10 0.61 1.18 -11.05
N SER A 11 0.58 1.09 -9.71
CA SER A 11 1.46 0.25 -8.90
C SER A 11 0.99 -1.21 -8.89
N HIS A 12 1.96 -2.12 -8.98
CA HIS A 12 1.77 -3.57 -8.84
C HIS A 12 2.13 -4.08 -7.44
N LEU A 13 2.58 -3.19 -6.54
CA LEU A 13 2.98 -3.50 -5.19
C LEU A 13 1.79 -3.34 -4.23
N PHE A 14 1.46 -4.40 -3.49
CA PHE A 14 0.49 -4.34 -2.39
C PHE A 14 1.23 -4.42 -1.07
N THR A 15 0.79 -3.65 -0.08
CA THR A 15 1.46 -3.56 1.21
C THR A 15 0.49 -3.85 2.34
N GLY A 16 0.93 -4.56 3.39
CA GLY A 16 0.15 -4.65 4.63
C GLY A 16 0.41 -3.46 5.54
N THR A 17 -0.50 -3.20 6.48
CA THR A 17 -0.32 -2.17 7.54
C THR A 17 0.19 -2.73 8.87
N GLY A 18 0.47 -4.02 8.95
CA GLY A 18 0.94 -4.69 10.17
C GLY A 18 2.44 -4.53 10.41
N LYS A 19 2.87 -4.77 11.66
CA LYS A 19 4.28 -4.91 12.09
C LYS A 19 5.17 -3.67 11.87
N PHE A 20 4.61 -2.47 11.77
CA PHE A 20 5.37 -1.23 11.83
C PHE A 20 5.62 -0.79 13.27
N ALA A 21 6.80 -0.22 13.53
CA ALA A 21 7.17 0.28 14.86
C ALA A 21 6.36 1.52 15.29
N SER A 22 5.80 2.27 14.34
CA SER A 22 4.90 3.40 14.60
C SER A 22 3.99 3.67 13.40
N ALA A 23 2.87 4.36 13.65
CA ALA A 23 1.95 4.79 12.58
C ALA A 23 2.63 5.73 11.58
N GLN A 24 3.51 6.61 12.04
CA GLN A 24 4.24 7.53 11.18
C GLN A 24 5.16 6.78 10.20
N LEU A 25 5.91 5.81 10.71
CA LEU A 25 6.80 4.98 9.88
C LEU A 25 6.03 4.18 8.83
N MET A 26 4.87 3.64 9.19
CA MET A 26 3.97 2.95 8.25
C MET A 26 3.55 3.87 7.11
N VAL A 27 3.08 5.07 7.44
CA VAL A 27 2.61 6.05 6.45
C VAL A 27 3.75 6.46 5.51
N ASP A 28 4.93 6.71 6.05
CA ASP A 28 6.10 7.11 5.27
C ASP A 28 6.57 5.96 4.35
N ALA A 29 6.54 4.72 4.82
CA ALA A 29 6.86 3.55 4.01
C ALA A 29 5.85 3.33 2.87
N ILE A 30 4.55 3.47 3.14
CA ILE A 30 3.50 3.36 2.10
C ILE A 30 3.71 4.44 1.03
N ARG A 31 3.94 5.70 1.45
CA ARG A 31 4.19 6.81 0.52
C ARG A 31 5.43 6.58 -0.33
N ALA A 32 6.54 6.21 0.29
CA ALA A 32 7.80 5.95 -0.41
C ALA A 32 7.67 4.79 -1.41
N SER A 33 6.86 3.79 -1.10
CA SER A 33 6.64 2.63 -1.96
C SER A 33 5.75 2.91 -3.19
N GLY A 34 5.00 4.01 -3.19
CA GLY A 34 3.98 4.27 -4.23
C GLY A 34 2.86 3.24 -4.27
N SER A 35 2.70 2.44 -3.21
CA SER A 35 1.60 1.48 -3.09
C SER A 35 0.26 2.20 -3.09
N GLN A 36 -0.62 1.78 -3.99
CA GLN A 36 -1.97 2.32 -4.13
C GLN A 36 -3.01 1.41 -3.47
N LEU A 37 -2.59 0.30 -2.85
CA LEU A 37 -3.47 -0.67 -2.22
C LEU A 37 -2.84 -1.26 -0.96
N VAL A 38 -3.58 -1.20 0.16
CA VAL A 38 -3.14 -1.73 1.44
C VAL A 38 -4.15 -2.70 2.05
N THR A 39 -3.67 -3.69 2.79
CA THR A 39 -4.51 -4.53 3.66
C THR A 39 -4.44 -4.06 5.10
N LEU A 40 -5.55 -4.14 5.81
CA LEU A 40 -5.63 -3.82 7.24
C LEU A 40 -5.42 -5.09 8.07
N GLN A 41 -4.76 -4.93 9.22
CA GLN A 41 -4.62 -5.93 10.27
C GLN A 41 -5.49 -5.52 11.47
#